data_AF-A0AAW6ELV4-F1
#
_entry.id   AF-A0AAW6ELV4-F1
#
_cell.length_a   1.000
_cell.length_b   1.000
_cell.length_c   1.000
_cell.angle_alpha   90.00
_cell.angle_beta   90.00
_cell.angle_gamma   90.00
#
_symmetry.space_group_name_H-M   'P 1'
#
loop_
_entity.id
_entity.type
_entity.pdbx_description
1 polymer ?
#
loop_
_entity_poly.entity_id
_entity_poly.type
_entity_poly.pdbx_seq_one_letter_code
_entity_poly.pdbx_strand_id
1 'polypeptide(L)'
;MAAAFAGAFCFAAMPTTTAYASGDVAGAVTSTWNTARSQIVSVVNNVVFPCLDVILAVLLFVKIGAMYMDYRKHGQIEWTPVAIIFACLIFTLTAPLYIWSIV
;
A
#
# COMPACT_ATOMS: atom_id res chain seq x y z
N MET A 1 36.70 1.93 21.51
CA MET A 1 37.47 2.00 20.24
C MET A 1 36.83 1.22 19.08
N ALA A 2 35.64 0.61 19.21
CA ALA A 2 34.99 -0.12 18.10
C ALA A 2 34.02 0.73 17.25
N ALA A 3 33.56 1.88 17.75
CA ALA A 3 32.53 2.67 17.06
C ALA A 3 33.04 3.57 15.92
N ALA A 4 34.36 3.81 15.84
CA ALA A 4 34.95 4.68 14.81
C ALA A 4 35.18 3.98 13.46
N PHE A 5 35.27 2.64 13.46
CA PHE A 5 35.51 1.87 12.23
C PHE A 5 34.22 1.57 11.44
N ALA A 6 33.04 1.65 12.07
CA ALA A 6 31.76 1.48 11.37
C ALA A 6 31.38 2.71 10.53
N GLY A 7 31.67 3.93 11.01
CA GLY A 7 31.37 5.16 10.29
C GLY A 7 32.22 5.37 9.03
N ALA A 8 33.47 4.91 9.05
CA ALA A 8 34.38 5.00 7.90
C ALA A 8 33.94 4.09 6.74
N PHE A 9 33.34 2.93 7.04
CA PHE A 9 32.83 2.01 6.02
C PHE A 9 31.56 2.53 5.34
N CYS A 10 30.71 3.26 6.07
CA CYS A 10 29.49 3.88 5.51
C CYS A 10 29.79 5.08 4.59
N PHE A 11 30.92 5.78 4.78
CA PHE A 11 31.31 6.88 3.90
C PHE A 11 32.10 6.40 2.66
N ALA A 12 32.79 5.26 2.76
CA ALA A 12 33.47 4.62 1.65
C ALA A 12 32.52 3.93 0.64
N ALA A 13 31.26 3.73 1.01
CA ALA A 13 30.23 3.09 0.17
C ALA A 13 29.37 4.09 -0.62
N MET A 14 29.72 5.38 -0.62
CA MET A 14 29.20 6.30 -1.62
C MET A 14 30.00 6.11 -2.92
N PRO A 15 29.39 5.78 -4.06
CA PRO A 15 30.11 5.78 -5.33
C PRO A 15 30.43 7.23 -5.71
N THR A 16 31.58 7.73 -5.26
CA THR A 16 32.20 8.96 -5.74
C THR A 16 32.90 8.68 -7.07
N THR A 17 32.10 8.53 -8.12
CA THR A 17 32.59 8.57 -9.51
C THR A 17 32.10 9.83 -10.17
N THR A 18 32.93 10.87 -10.16
CA THR A 18 32.85 11.96 -11.14
C THR A 18 33.35 11.41 -12.47
N ALA A 19 32.45 10.83 -13.26
CA ALA A 19 32.69 10.47 -14.65
C ALA A 19 31.83 11.39 -15.52
N TYR A 20 32.47 12.32 -16.22
CA TYR A 20 31.87 12.96 -17.38
C TYR A 20 31.58 11.86 -18.40
N ALA A 21 30.29 11.59 -18.64
CA ALA A 21 29.84 10.81 -19.78
C ALA A 21 28.61 11.51 -20.35
N SER A 22 28.72 11.91 -21.61
CA SER A 22 27.59 12.22 -22.48
C SER A 22 26.73 10.96 -22.64
N GLY A 23 25.93 10.64 -21.62
CA GLY A 23 25.15 9.41 -21.51
C GLY A 23 23.72 9.75 -21.15
N ASP A 24 22.77 9.09 -21.78
CA ASP A 24 21.33 9.30 -21.66
C ASP A 24 20.85 9.27 -20.20
N VAL A 25 20.87 10.43 -19.55
CA VAL A 25 20.40 10.63 -18.19
C VAL A 25 18.91 10.28 -18.10
N ALA A 26 18.16 10.48 -19.18
CA ALA A 26 16.74 10.10 -19.24
C ALA A 26 16.58 8.58 -19.17
N GLY A 27 17.38 7.81 -19.92
CA GLY A 27 17.38 6.34 -19.86
C GLY A 27 17.76 5.77 -18.48
N ALA A 28 18.76 6.35 -17.82
CA ALA A 28 19.16 5.95 -16.47
C ALA A 28 18.07 6.26 -15.42
N VAL A 29 17.41 7.41 -15.54
CA VAL A 29 16.27 7.79 -14.69
C VAL A 29 15.06 6.89 -14.95
N THR A 30 14.74 6.57 -16.21
CA THR A 30 13.63 5.66 -16.56
C THR A 30 13.86 4.24 -16.04
N SER A 31 15.09 3.72 -16.14
CA SER A 31 15.41 2.39 -15.61
C SER A 31 15.32 2.32 -14.07
N THR A 32 15.77 3.38 -13.38
CA THR A 32 15.64 3.51 -11.93
C THR A 32 14.17 3.63 -11.52
N TRP A 33 13.39 4.43 -12.24
CA TRP A 33 11.95 4.58 -12.03
C TRP A 33 11.19 3.27 -12.21
N ASN A 34 11.48 2.50 -13.25
CA ASN A 34 10.83 1.20 -13.49
C ASN A 34 11.12 0.20 -12.36
N THR A 35 12.35 0.19 -11.84
CA THR A 35 12.74 -0.67 -10.71
C THR A 35 12.04 -0.26 -9.41
N ALA A 36 12.05 1.04 -9.10
CA ALA A 36 11.38 1.59 -7.92
C ALA A 36 9.84 1.39 -7.99
N ARG A 37 9.24 1.60 -9.16
CA ARG A 37 7.81 1.37 -9.42
C ARG A 37 7.44 -0.09 -9.11
N SER A 38 8.21 -1.06 -9.58
CA SER A 38 7.95 -2.48 -9.33
C SER A 38 7.89 -2.81 -7.83
N GLN A 39 8.80 -2.24 -7.04
CA GLN A 39 8.78 -2.40 -5.58
C GLN A 39 7.55 -1.77 -4.93
N ILE A 40 7.19 -0.54 -5.33
CA ILE A 40 6.01 0.16 -4.80
C ILE A 40 4.74 -0.64 -5.12
N VAL A 41 4.58 -1.10 -6.35
CA VAL A 41 3.45 -1.93 -6.79
C VAL A 41 3.36 -3.20 -5.94
N SER A 42 4.50 -3.87 -5.73
CA SER A 42 4.57 -5.09 -4.92
C SER A 42 4.13 -4.86 -3.48
N VAL A 43 4.64 -3.83 -2.81
CA VAL A 43 4.28 -3.52 -1.41
C VAL A 43 2.80 -3.13 -1.30
N VAL A 44 2.32 -2.32 -2.25
CA VAL A 44 0.92 -1.87 -2.23
C VAL A 44 -0.04 -3.04 -2.45
N ASN A 45 0.24 -3.92 -3.41
CA ASN A 45 -0.60 -5.10 -3.70
C ASN A 45 -0.53 -6.18 -2.62
N ASN A 46 0.64 -6.41 -2.02
CA ASN A 46 0.82 -7.50 -1.07
C ASN A 46 0.63 -7.11 0.41
N VAL A 47 0.68 -5.82 0.75
CA VAL A 47 0.60 -5.36 2.15
C VAL A 47 -0.49 -4.32 2.33
N VAL A 48 -0.47 -3.23 1.56
CA VAL A 48 -1.36 -2.09 1.79
C VAL A 48 -2.82 -2.46 1.51
N PHE A 49 -3.10 -3.03 0.33
CA PHE A 49 -4.46 -3.46 -0.02
C PHE A 49 -4.99 -4.55 0.94
N PRO A 50 -4.23 -5.62 1.25
CA PRO A 50 -4.66 -6.60 2.25
C PRO A 50 -4.90 -6.01 3.65
N CYS A 51 -4.07 -5.09 4.12
CA CYS A 51 -4.30 -4.43 5.41
C CYS A 51 -5.61 -3.63 5.43
N LEU A 52 -5.92 -2.91 4.34
CA LEU A 52 -7.18 -2.16 4.23
C LEU A 52 -8.38 -3.10 4.18
N ASP A 53 -8.28 -4.20 3.42
CA ASP A 53 -9.34 -5.20 3.31
C ASP A 53 -9.65 -5.85 4.66
N VAL A 54 -8.62 -6.21 5.45
CA VAL A 54 -8.81 -6.76 6.80
C VAL A 54 -9.53 -5.78 7.73
N ILE A 55 -9.16 -4.49 7.72
CA ILE A 55 -9.83 -3.47 8.55
C ILE A 55 -11.30 -3.32 8.15
N LEU A 56 -11.58 -3.24 6.84
CA LEU A 56 -12.94 -3.12 6.31
C LEU A 56 -13.77 -4.36 6.61
N ALA A 57 -13.20 -5.55 6.47
CA ALA A 57 -13.87 -6.82 6.78
C ALA A 57 -14.25 -6.89 8.26
N VAL A 58 -13.33 -6.52 9.17
CA VAL A 58 -13.63 -6.48 10.62
C VAL A 58 -14.74 -5.46 10.92
N LEU A 59 -14.69 -4.27 10.31
CA LEU A 59 -15.75 -3.26 10.47
C LEU A 59 -17.11 -3.76 9.95
N LEU A 60 -17.13 -4.53 8.86
CA LEU A 60 -18.33 -5.15 8.33
C LEU A 60 -18.93 -6.16 9.31
N PHE A 61 -18.12 -7.05 9.89
CA PHE A 61 -18.61 -8.01 10.89
C PHE A 61 -19.13 -7.32 12.15
N VAL A 62 -18.44 -6.29 12.64
CA VAL A 62 -18.89 -5.50 13.80
C VAL A 62 -20.21 -4.80 13.49
N LYS A 63 -20.36 -4.19 12.32
CA LYS A 63 -21.60 -3.51 11.92
C LYS A 63 -22.77 -4.48 11.70
N ILE A 64 -22.52 -5.67 11.15
CA ILE A 64 -23.54 -6.72 11.06
C ILE A 64 -23.97 -7.19 12.45
N GLY A 65 -23.03 -7.36 13.38
CA GLY A 65 -23.33 -7.71 14.77
C GLY A 65 -24.14 -6.63 15.50
N ALA A 66 -23.78 -5.36 15.30
CA ALA A 66 -24.54 -4.22 15.84
C ALA A 66 -25.95 -4.15 15.23
N MET A 67 -26.06 -4.28 13.90
CA MET A 67 -27.35 -4.33 13.19
C MET A 67 -28.24 -5.46 13.71
N TYR A 68 -27.68 -6.63 14.00
CA TYR A 68 -28.43 -7.74 14.60
C TYR A 68 -28.91 -7.42 16.03
N MET A 69 -28.06 -6.78 16.84
CA MET A 69 -28.42 -6.35 18.19
C MET A 69 -29.50 -5.26 18.20
N ASP A 70 -29.42 -4.31 17.29
CA ASP A 70 -30.40 -3.23 17.13
C ASP A 70 -31.73 -3.76 16.57
N TYR A 71 -31.68 -4.72 15.64
CA TYR A 71 -32.87 -5.45 15.18
C TYR A 71 -33.59 -6.14 16.34
N ARG A 72 -32.84 -6.79 17.24
CA ARG A 72 -33.43 -7.51 18.39
C ARG A 72 -34.02 -6.58 19.45
N LYS A 73 -33.51 -5.35 19.60
CA LYS A 73 -33.92 -4.42 20.69
C LYS A 73 -34.90 -3.35 20.26
N HIS A 74 -34.74 -2.83 19.04
CA HIS A 74 -35.45 -1.64 18.57
C HIS A 74 -36.37 -1.92 17.38
N GLY A 75 -36.30 -3.11 16.77
CA GLY A 75 -37.13 -3.50 15.62
C GLY A 75 -36.84 -2.70 14.34
N GLN A 76 -35.83 -1.82 14.36
CA GLN A 76 -35.37 -1.04 13.22
C GLN A 76 -34.03 -1.59 12.73
N ILE A 77 -33.92 -1.78 11.41
CA ILE A 77 -32.69 -2.26 10.78
C ILE A 77 -32.10 -1.13 9.96
N GLU A 78 -30.97 -0.59 10.42
CA GLU A 78 -30.17 0.31 9.61
C GLU A 78 -29.27 -0.50 8.67
N TRP A 79 -29.76 -0.77 7.46
CA TRP A 79 -29.02 -1.51 6.43
C TRP A 79 -27.97 -0.65 5.71
N THR A 80 -28.16 0.67 5.70
CA THR A 80 -27.30 1.65 5.01
C THR A 80 -25.83 1.54 5.39
N PRO A 81 -25.43 1.47 6.68
CA PRO A 81 -24.03 1.37 7.06
C PRO A 81 -23.37 0.06 6.60
N VAL A 82 -24.10 -1.04 6.63
CA VAL A 82 -23.61 -2.36 6.19
C VAL A 82 -23.39 -2.34 4.67
N ALA A 83 -24.33 -1.79 3.91
CA ALA A 83 -24.23 -1.69 2.46
C ALA A 83 -23.05 -0.81 2.00
N ILE A 84 -22.82 0.33 2.66
CA ILE A 84 -21.72 1.24 2.31
C ILE A 84 -20.35 0.59 2.56
N ILE A 85 -20.18 -0.08 3.69
CA ILE A 85 -18.91 -0.76 4.03
C ILE A 85 -18.68 -1.96 3.09
N PHE A 86 -19.74 -2.69 2.73
CA PHE A 86 -19.64 -3.79 1.77
C PHE A 86 -19.22 -3.30 0.37
N ALA A 87 -19.77 -2.18 -0.09
CA ALA A 87 -19.35 -1.55 -1.35
C ALA A 87 -17.87 -1.11 -1.30
N CYS A 88 -17.42 -0.55 -0.17
CA CYS A 88 -16.02 -0.19 0.02
C CYS A 88 -15.09 -1.41 -0.03
N LEU A 89 -15.50 -2.54 0.56
CA LEU A 89 -14.72 -3.78 0.53
C LEU A 89 -14.53 -4.31 -0.89
N ILE A 90 -15.60 -4.31 -1.71
CA ILE A 90 -15.52 -4.70 -3.13
C ILE A 90 -14.58 -3.76 -3.92
N PHE A 91 -14.67 -2.45 -3.65
CA PHE A 91 -13.81 -1.47 -4.29
C PHE A 91 -12.33 -1.69 -3.94
N THR A 92 -11.99 -1.95 -2.67
CA THR A 92 -10.60 -2.21 -2.28
C THR A 92 -10.05 -3.51 -2.85
N LEU A 93 -10.91 -4.52 -3.03
CA LEU A 93 -10.51 -5.80 -3.62
C LEU A 93 -10.24 -5.70 -5.13
N THR A 94 -10.97 -4.81 -5.82
CA THR A 94 -10.85 -4.59 -7.27
C THR A 94 -9.81 -3.53 -7.63
N ALA A 95 -9.48 -2.62 -6.72
CA ALA A 95 -8.46 -1.58 -6.88
C ALA A 95 -7.09 -2.09 -7.40
N PRO A 96 -6.47 -3.17 -6.88
CA PRO A 96 -5.17 -3.65 -7.38
C PRO A 96 -5.20 -4.13 -8.83
N LEU A 97 -6.36 -4.49 -9.39
CA LEU A 97 -6.48 -4.94 -10.78
C LEU A 97 -6.56 -3.79 -11.78
N TYR A 98 -7.09 -2.64 -11.36
CA TYR A 98 -7.37 -1.51 -12.25
C TYR A 98 -6.39 -0.34 -12.11
N ILE A 99 -5.86 -0.08 -10.91
CA ILE A 99 -5.08 1.13 -10.64
C ILE A 99 -3.73 1.15 -11.36
N TRP A 100 -3.14 -0.02 -11.58
CA TRP A 100 -1.83 -0.17 -12.23
C TRP A 100 -1.91 -0.21 -13.75
N SER A 101 -3.10 -0.36 -14.33
CA SER A 101 -3.29 -0.37 -15.78
C SER A 101 -3.41 1.03 -16.38
N ILE A 102 -3.58 2.06 -15.54
CA ILE A 102 -3.72 3.48 -15.93
C ILE A 102 -2.36 4.19 -15.89
N VAL A 103 -1.38 3.68 -15.13
CA VAL A 103 -0.06 4.29 -14.90
C VAL A 103 1.05 3.59 -15.67
#